data_AF-A0A2V9B1U6-F1
#
_entry.id   AF-A0A2V9B1U6-F1
#
_cell.length_a   1.000
_cell.length_b   1.000
_cell.length_c   1.000
_cell.angle_alpha   90.00
_cell.angle_beta   90.00
_cell.angle_gamma   90.00
#
_symmetry.space_group_name_H-M   'P 1'
#
loop_
_entity.id
_entity.type
_entity.pdbx_description
1 polymer ?
#
loop_
_entity_poly.entity_id
_entity_poly.type
_entity_poly.pdbx_seq_one_letter_code
_entity_poly.pdbx_strand_id
1 'polypeptide(L)' 'LFFILKDATSTESTYPACRFLYTALPSRGVDQPGQLVLDFNHLENPPCAYTPYATCPLPPAGNRMAIALPVGEQRYHK' A
#
# COMPACT_ATOMS: atom_id res chain seq x y z
N LEU A 1 -9.97 -0.43 6.92
CA LEU A 1 -9.39 0.92 6.76
C LEU A 1 -8.61 0.99 5.44
N PHE A 2 -8.11 2.16 5.06
CA PHE A 2 -7.36 2.34 3.82
C PHE A 2 -5.99 2.97 4.11
N PHE A 3 -4.93 2.31 3.66
CA PHE A 3 -3.55 2.78 3.81
C PHE A 3 -2.88 2.89 2.45
N ILE A 4 -2.12 3.96 2.27
CA ILE A 4 -1.24 4.17 1.13
C ILE A 4 0.18 4.10 1.64
N LEU A 5 1.00 3.24 1.05
CA LEU A 5 2.36 3.01 1.50
C LEU A 5 3.33 2.84 0.33
N LYS A 6 4.60 3.08 0.64
CA LYS A 6 5.73 2.85 -0.24
C LYS A 6 6.82 2.16 0.58
N ASP A 7 7.50 1.20 -0.03
CA ASP A 7 8.55 0.43 0.61
C ASP A 7 9.75 0.27 -0.35
N ALA A 8 10.81 -0.40 0.10
CA ALA A 8 12.05 -0.51 -0.69
C ALA A 8 11.87 -1.29 -2.00
N THR A 9 10.86 -2.14 -2.17
CA THR A 9 10.63 -2.84 -3.46
C THR A 9 10.15 -1.91 -4.57
N SER A 10 9.71 -0.69 -4.23
CA SER A 10 9.24 0.31 -5.20
C SER A 10 10.32 0.81 -6.16
N THR A 11 11.61 0.61 -5.85
CA THR A 11 12.72 0.94 -6.75
C THR A 11 13.02 -0.16 -7.75
N GLU A 12 12.43 -1.35 -7.61
CA GLU A 12 12.86 -2.55 -8.36
C GLU A 12 11.70 -3.39 -8.91
N SER A 13 10.74 -3.80 -8.09
CA SER A 13 9.79 -4.86 -8.43
C SER A 13 8.31 -4.48 -8.26
N THR A 14 7.99 -3.45 -7.49
CA THR A 14 6.61 -2.99 -7.26
C THR A 14 6.39 -1.57 -7.79
N TYR A 15 5.15 -1.10 -7.89
CA TYR A 15 4.86 0.19 -8.50
C TYR A 15 5.61 1.36 -7.80
N PRO A 16 6.32 2.25 -8.53
CA PRO A 16 7.25 3.22 -7.92
C PRO A 16 6.61 4.29 -7.03
N ALA A 17 5.35 4.63 -7.24
CA ALA A 17 4.69 5.68 -6.49
C ALA A 17 4.21 5.18 -5.11
N CYS A 18 3.40 4.12 -5.10
CA CYS A 18 2.81 3.53 -3.90
C CYS A 18 2.05 2.24 -4.20
N ARG A 19 1.60 1.57 -3.14
CA ARG A 19 0.58 0.52 -3.15
C ARG A 19 -0.49 0.79 -2.10
N PHE A 20 -1.66 0.21 -2.29
CA PHE A 20 -2.82 0.32 -1.44
C PHE A 20 -2.95 -0.92 -0.57
N LEU A 21 -3.31 -0.71 0.70
CA LEU A 21 -3.73 -1.78 1.59
C LEU A 21 -5.12 -1.45 2.13
N TYR A 22 -6.08 -2.31 1.80
CA TYR A 22 -7.41 -2.30 2.39
C TYR A 22 -7.47 -3.32 3.52
N THR A 23 -8.10 -2.93 4.62
CA THR A 23 -8.23 -3.78 5.80
C THR A 23 -9.66 -3.74 6.35
N ALA A 24 -9.98 -4.66 7.26
CA ALA A 24 -11.17 -4.56 8.08
C ALA A 24 -11.05 -3.40 9.11
N LEU A 25 -12.08 -3.23 9.94
CA LEU A 25 -11.95 -2.45 11.17
C LEU A 25 -11.10 -3.22 12.20
N PRO A 26 -10.51 -2.53 13.20
CA PRO A 26 -9.87 -3.21 14.32
C PRO A 26 -10.85 -4.15 15.02
N SER A 27 -10.33 -5.16 15.74
CA SER A 27 -11.12 -6.22 16.41
C SER A 27 -12.21 -5.73 17.36
N ARG A 28 -12.17 -4.47 17.76
CA ARG A 28 -13.10 -3.83 18.68
C ARG A 28 -13.80 -2.59 18.09
N GLY A 29 -13.77 -2.40 16.77
CA GLY A 29 -14.29 -1.20 16.11
C GLY A 29 -13.30 -0.03 16.17
N VAL A 30 -13.79 1.18 15.90
CA VAL A 30 -12.95 2.41 15.88
C VAL A 30 -13.03 3.23 17.17
N ASP A 31 -14.02 2.94 18.03
CA ASP A 31 -14.31 3.74 19.23
C ASP A 31 -13.54 3.29 20.48
N GLN A 32 -12.83 2.16 20.40
CA GLN A 32 -12.09 1.57 21.51
C GLN A 32 -10.81 0.89 21.00
N PRO A 33 -9.74 0.78 21.82
CA PRO A 33 -8.48 0.20 21.38
C PRO A 33 -8.67 -1.22 20.86
N GLY A 34 -8.13 -1.59 19.70
CA GLY A 34 -8.28 -2.93 19.13
C GLY A 34 -7.00 -3.39 18.45
N GLN A 35 -6.99 -4.65 18.01
CA GLN A 35 -5.93 -5.15 17.16
C GLN A 35 -6.36 -5.06 15.70
N LEU A 36 -5.44 -4.65 14.83
CA LEU A 36 -5.64 -4.60 13.39
C LEU A 36 -4.52 -5.41 12.74
N VAL A 37 -4.90 -6.36 11.89
CA VAL A 37 -3.94 -7.10 11.06
C VAL A 37 -3.71 -6.30 9.78
N LEU A 38 -2.45 -6.00 9.49
CA LEU A 38 -2.01 -5.44 8.21
C LEU A 38 -1.38 -6.56 7.40
N ASP A 39 -2.16 -7.17 6.51
CA ASP A 39 -1.67 -8.26 5.65
C ASP A 39 -1.09 -7.69 4.35
N PHE A 40 0.23 -7.54 4.29
CA PHE A 40 0.90 -6.99 3.12
C PHE A 40 0.86 -7.89 1.88
N ASN A 41 0.40 -9.14 1.99
CA ASN A 41 0.13 -9.96 0.80
C ASN A 41 -1.00 -9.39 -0.07
N HIS A 42 -1.85 -8.53 0.50
CA HIS A 42 -2.93 -7.82 -0.18
C HIS A 42 -2.57 -6.39 -0.59
N LEU A 43 -1.28 -6.11 -0.82
CA LEU A 43 -0.87 -4.82 -1.39
C LEU A 43 -1.24 -4.75 -2.87
N GLU A 44 -2.02 -3.75 -3.24
CA GLU A 44 -2.58 -3.58 -4.59
C GLU A 44 -1.99 -2.33 -5.27
N ASN A 45 -1.81 -2.35 -6.58
CA ASN A 45 -1.41 -1.19 -7.35
C ASN A 45 -2.57 -0.17 -7.47
N PRO A 46 -2.28 1.14 -7.38
CA PRO A 46 -3.28 2.17 -7.61
C PRO A 46 -3.71 2.23 -9.09
N PRO A 47 -4.87 2.83 -9.42
CA PRO A 47 -5.29 3.02 -10.82
C PRO A 47 -4.24 3.70 -11.70
N CYS A 48 -3.46 4.62 -11.14
CA CYS A 48 -2.40 5.31 -11.88
C CYS A 48 -1.21 4.41 -12.28
N ALA A 49 -1.13 3.19 -11.76
CA ALA A 49 -0.22 2.16 -12.25
C ALA A 49 -0.62 1.60 -13.63
N TYR A 50 -1.90 1.73 -13.99
CA TYR A 50 -2.48 1.14 -15.19
C TYR A 50 -2.82 2.18 -16.25
N THR A 51 -2.99 3.45 -15.87
CA THR A 51 -3.39 4.51 -16.80
C THR A 51 -2.80 5.87 -16.44
N PRO A 52 -2.33 6.65 -17.44
CA PRO A 52 -1.84 8.01 -17.20
C PRO A 52 -2.97 9.00 -16.87
N TYR A 53 -4.24 8.61 -17.03
CA TYR A 53 -5.40 9.46 -16.78
C TYR A 53 -5.88 9.46 -15.32
N ALA A 54 -5.22 8.69 -14.44
CA ALA A 54 -5.53 8.65 -13.02
C ALA A 54 -4.45 9.35 -12.19
N THR A 55 -4.87 10.20 -11.26
CA THR A 55 -3.97 10.89 -10.33
C THR A 55 -3.42 9.92 -9.29
N CYS A 56 -2.09 9.85 -9.13
CA CYS A 56 -1.47 9.06 -8.08
C CYS A 56 -1.57 9.75 -6.71
N PRO A 57 -2.14 9.09 -5.69
CA PRO A 57 -2.03 9.57 -4.32
C PRO A 57 -0.69 9.13 -3.73
N LEU A 58 0.09 10.10 -3.23
CA LEU A 58 1.41 9.81 -2.65
C LEU A 58 1.30 9.55 -1.14
N PRO A 59 2.06 8.57 -0.61
CA PRO A 59 2.03 8.27 0.81
C PRO A 59 2.69 9.40 1.62
N PRO A 60 2.14 9.72 2.81
CA PRO A 60 2.80 10.61 3.75
C PRO A 60 4.14 10.02 4.20
N ALA A 61 5.01 10.85 4.78
CA ALA A 61 6.36 10.43 5.17
C ALA A 61 6.36 9.21 6.12
N GLY A 62 5.43 9.14 7.07
CA GLY A 62 5.30 8.02 8.01
C GLY A 62 4.92 6.68 7.37
N ASN A 63 4.43 6.69 6.13
CA ASN A 63 4.05 5.48 5.40
C ASN A 63 5.09 5.09 4.33
N ARG A 64 6.31 5.65 4.42
CA ARG A 64 7.45 5.31 3.56
C ARG A 64 8.40 4.45 4.36
N MET A 65 8.36 3.15 4.12
CA MET A 65 9.14 2.15 4.83
C MET A 65 10.50 1.95 4.15
N ALA A 66 11.56 1.88 4.94
CA ALA A 66 12.91 1.58 4.44
C ALA A 66 13.17 0.07 4.25
N ILE A 67 12.21 -0.77 4.68
CA ILE A 67 12.27 -2.23 4.51
C ILE A 67 11.65 -2.64 3.18
N ALA A 68 12.07 -3.80 2.66
CA ALA A 68 11.46 -4.40 1.49
C ALA A 68 10.23 -5.22 1.88
N LEU A 69 9.13 -5.06 1.13
CA LEU A 69 7.92 -5.89 1.19
C LEU A 69 7.75 -6.67 -0.13
N PRO A 70 8.43 -7.83 -0.28
CA PRO A 70 8.42 -8.65 -1.50
C PRO A 70 7.14 -9.51 -1.61
N VAL A 71 5.99 -8.91 -1.34
CA VAL A 71 4.66 -9.53 -1.30
C VAL A 71 3.63 -8.59 -1.92
N GLY A 72 2.48 -9.10 -2.31
CA GLY A 72 1.44 -8.33 -3.01
C GLY A 72 1.75 -8.09 -4.49
N GLU A 73 1.04 -7.13 -5.09
CA GLU A 73 1.13 -6.85 -6.52
C GLU A 73 2.51 -6.27 -6.91
N GLN A 74 3.01 -6.78 -8.04
CA GLN A 74 4.21 -6.28 -8.70
C GLN A 74 3.86 -5.17 -9.69
N ARG A 75 4.87 -4.43 -10.16
CA ARG A 75 4.67 -3.39 -11.17
C ARG A 75 4.05 -3.99 -12.45
N TYR A 76 3.05 -3.32 -13.00
CA TYR A 76 2.36 -3.74 -14.23
C TYR A 76 3.22 -3.56 -15.49
N HIS A 77 4.07 -2.53 -15.50
CA HIS A 77 4.99 -2.23 -16.59
C HIS A 77 6.42 -2.14 -16.06
N LYS A 78 7.39 -2.44 -16.92
CA LYS A 78 8.83 -2.33 -16.60
C LYS A 78 9.26 -0.88 -16.51
#